data_AF-A0A2W0BWK7-F1
#
_entry.id   AF-A0A2W0BWK7-F1
#
_cell.length_a   1.000
_cell.length_b   1.000
_cell.length_c   1.000
_cell.angle_alpha   90.00
_cell.angle_beta   90.00
_cell.angle_gamma   90.00
#
_symmetry.space_group_name_H-M   'P 1'
#
loop_
_entity.id
_entity.type
_entity.pdbx_description
1 polymer ?
#
loop_
_entity_poly.entity_id
_entity_poly.type
_entity_poly.pdbx_seq_one_letter_code
_entity_poly.pdbx_strand_id
1 'polypeptide(L)'
;MVAWGFTNLGPDVQDLFVEQFNSAGEVATPKGWQAPEKTHEVIHVKGKRDEAFDVRVTRHGPIITPILEGETRQLALQWTIYDTETLGIPFLEINSARNWHEFRTAFSRFGGPSQNVVYADVDGHIGYQATGKIPVRASGDGLSPQSGADGAHDWTGYVPFDQLPSIYDPPSGLLATANGRITPHGYPHLLANVWWAPYRTSRIFHLLEQGHKFQPADMLAIQTDITSELERFFSDRFVYAVDHSKSPSLRLRQAAEIMRGWDGRMEKNSSAATLAYWSRRNLMKLILSPKMGDDFVNYDWGLSGPALEGIITHKSPRWLPQAYGSYDDVLIAAVQKTVDSDRAPRDLKKWIWGSQFPIEVQHPLFGSIPLLSHFTGTGLHLQSGSGSTVKQVGTTFGPSERLTVDFSNLDRSTLNIVIGQSGHLFSIHYKDQFPAWYEGSTFPVPFSEAAVNAQVEHWLTLQPQ
;
A
#
# COMPACT_ATOMS: atom_id res chain seq x y z
N MET A 1 -12.25 26.10 9.64
CA MET A 1 -11.33 25.65 8.56
C MET A 1 -10.88 24.25 8.92
N VAL A 2 -10.70 23.39 7.91
CA VAL A 2 -10.45 21.96 8.11
C VAL A 2 -9.19 21.54 7.38
N ALA A 3 -8.56 20.47 7.85
CA ALA A 3 -7.56 19.73 7.11
C ALA A 3 -7.96 18.26 7.06
N TRP A 4 -7.54 17.59 6.00
CA TRP A 4 -7.84 16.19 5.80
C TRP A 4 -6.72 15.50 5.06
N GLY A 5 -6.67 14.19 5.20
CA GLY A 5 -5.81 13.30 4.46
C GLY A 5 -6.46 11.92 4.38
N PHE A 6 -5.89 11.02 3.60
CA PHE A 6 -6.42 9.66 3.53
C PHE A 6 -5.37 8.59 3.35
N THR A 7 -5.75 7.35 3.68
CA THR A 7 -5.06 6.14 3.23
C THR A 7 -6.03 5.21 2.53
N ASN A 8 -5.55 4.34 1.64
CA ASN A 8 -6.41 3.36 0.97
C ASN A 8 -7.09 2.42 1.98
N LEU A 9 -8.40 2.23 1.84
CA LEU A 9 -9.20 1.30 2.65
C LEU A 9 -8.89 -0.18 2.33
N GLY A 10 -8.38 -0.45 1.13
CA GLY A 10 -8.26 -1.81 0.58
C GLY A 10 -9.61 -2.48 0.34
N PRO A 11 -10.60 -1.76 -0.22
CA PRO A 11 -11.97 -2.24 -0.26
C PRO A 11 -12.12 -3.41 -1.23
N ASP A 12 -13.08 -4.29 -0.98
CA ASP A 12 -13.48 -5.32 -1.93
C ASP A 12 -14.59 -4.77 -2.85
N VAL A 13 -14.16 -4.20 -3.99
CA VAL A 13 -15.01 -3.49 -4.96
C VAL A 13 -15.00 -4.14 -6.35
N GLN A 14 -14.44 -5.34 -6.44
CA GLN A 14 -14.29 -6.09 -7.68
C GLN A 14 -14.78 -7.52 -7.46
N ASP A 15 -15.57 -8.04 -8.41
CA ASP A 15 -15.95 -9.45 -8.44
C ASP A 15 -15.71 -10.03 -9.82
N LEU A 16 -15.35 -11.32 -9.85
CA LEU A 16 -15.25 -12.10 -11.09
C LEU A 16 -16.46 -13.02 -11.21
N PHE A 17 -17.10 -13.01 -12.38
CA PHE A 17 -18.19 -13.91 -12.72
C PHE A 17 -17.78 -14.85 -13.85
N VAL A 18 -17.99 -16.14 -13.65
CA VAL A 18 -17.87 -17.17 -14.68
C VAL A 18 -19.15 -17.16 -15.51
N GLU A 19 -19.05 -16.60 -16.70
CA GLU A 19 -20.15 -16.49 -17.66
C GLU A 19 -20.25 -17.75 -18.52
N GLN A 20 -21.48 -18.17 -18.78
CA GLN A 20 -21.77 -19.31 -19.64
C GLN A 20 -22.33 -18.80 -20.96
N PHE A 21 -21.71 -19.21 -22.07
CA PHE A 21 -22.16 -18.84 -23.40
C PHE A 21 -22.76 -20.06 -24.13
N ASN A 22 -23.87 -19.87 -24.84
CA ASN A 22 -24.41 -20.89 -25.74
C ASN A 22 -23.71 -20.85 -27.11
N SER A 23 -24.10 -21.75 -28.02
CA SER A 23 -23.54 -21.83 -29.38
C SER A 23 -23.86 -20.61 -30.26
N ALA A 24 -24.90 -19.83 -29.92
CA ALA A 24 -25.23 -18.57 -30.59
C ALA A 24 -24.41 -17.38 -30.07
N GLY A 25 -23.60 -17.58 -29.03
CA GLY A 25 -22.80 -16.52 -28.39
C GLY A 25 -23.59 -15.64 -27.42
N GLU A 26 -24.75 -16.09 -26.96
CA GLU A 26 -25.54 -15.45 -25.92
C GLU A 26 -25.08 -15.92 -24.52
N VAL A 27 -25.15 -15.03 -23.53
CA VAL A 27 -24.80 -15.30 -22.14
C VAL A 27 -26.01 -15.79 -21.35
N ALA A 28 -25.82 -16.79 -20.48
CA ALA A 28 -26.85 -17.26 -19.56
C ALA A 28 -27.15 -16.19 -18.50
N THR A 29 -28.43 -15.91 -18.28
CA THR A 29 -28.89 -14.98 -17.23
C THR A 29 -30.08 -15.56 -16.47
N PRO A 30 -30.48 -14.98 -15.33
CA PRO A 30 -31.71 -15.38 -14.63
C PRO A 30 -32.98 -15.25 -15.48
N LYS A 31 -32.93 -14.48 -16.57
CA LYS A 31 -34.04 -14.26 -17.51
C LYS A 31 -33.91 -15.10 -18.80
N GLY A 32 -32.97 -16.05 -18.86
CA GLY A 32 -32.64 -16.84 -20.05
C GLY A 32 -31.42 -16.31 -20.80
N TRP A 33 -31.21 -16.80 -22.02
CA TRP A 33 -30.07 -16.41 -22.87
C TRP A 33 -30.25 -14.97 -23.39
N GLN A 34 -29.19 -14.16 -23.30
CA GLN A 34 -29.18 -12.78 -23.79
C GLN A 34 -27.90 -12.49 -24.58
N ALA A 35 -28.01 -11.70 -25.65
CA ALA A 35 -26.83 -11.25 -26.37
C ALA A 35 -25.99 -10.30 -25.48
N PRO A 36 -24.66 -10.49 -25.38
CA PRO A 36 -23.79 -9.50 -24.76
C PRO A 36 -23.70 -8.24 -25.65
N GLU A 37 -23.41 -7.10 -25.04
CA GLU A 37 -22.96 -5.93 -25.78
C GLU A 37 -21.59 -6.23 -26.42
N LYS A 38 -21.38 -5.70 -27.63
CA LYS A 38 -20.15 -5.86 -28.40
C LYS A 38 -19.67 -4.50 -28.89
N THR A 39 -18.45 -4.16 -28.55
CA THR A 39 -17.80 -2.93 -28.99
C THR A 39 -16.53 -3.30 -29.77
N HIS A 40 -16.41 -2.77 -30.99
CA HIS A 40 -15.21 -2.93 -31.79
C HIS A 40 -14.22 -1.82 -31.47
N GLU A 41 -13.03 -2.18 -31.01
CA GLU A 41 -12.00 -1.24 -30.59
C GLU A 41 -10.76 -1.36 -31.49
N VAL A 42 -10.11 -0.21 -31.74
CA VAL A 42 -8.89 -0.13 -32.54
C VAL A 42 -7.84 0.67 -31.75
N ILE A 43 -6.75 0.01 -31.36
CA ILE A 43 -5.60 0.65 -30.73
C ILE A 43 -4.60 1.05 -31.82
N HIS A 44 -4.40 2.35 -31.97
CA HIS A 44 -3.37 2.90 -32.84
C HIS A 44 -1.99 2.83 -32.19
N VAL A 45 -1.09 2.03 -32.76
CA VAL A 45 0.25 1.79 -32.19
C VAL A 45 1.31 2.55 -32.97
N LYS A 46 1.99 3.51 -32.32
CA LYS A 46 3.03 4.32 -32.94
C LYS A 46 4.10 3.45 -33.61
N GLY A 47 4.27 3.62 -34.92
CA GLY A 47 5.28 2.91 -35.71
C GLY A 47 4.97 1.44 -36.01
N LYS A 48 3.75 0.96 -35.68
CA LYS A 48 3.27 -0.38 -35.99
C LYS A 48 1.89 -0.31 -36.64
N ARG A 49 1.33 -1.47 -36.99
CA ARG A 49 -0.06 -1.57 -37.45
C ARG A 49 -1.01 -1.41 -36.27
N ASP A 50 -2.21 -0.94 -36.58
CA ASP A 50 -3.31 -0.89 -35.62
C ASP A 50 -3.65 -2.30 -35.13
N GLU A 51 -4.03 -2.39 -33.85
CA GLU A 51 -4.51 -3.60 -33.23
C GLU A 51 -6.02 -3.48 -32.99
N ALA A 52 -6.80 -4.27 -33.73
CA ALA A 52 -8.26 -4.26 -33.64
C ALA A 52 -8.76 -5.50 -32.90
N PHE A 53 -9.75 -5.34 -32.02
CA PHE A 53 -10.36 -6.42 -31.27
C PHE A 53 -11.79 -6.08 -30.84
N ASP A 54 -12.57 -7.10 -30.50
CA ASP A 54 -13.92 -6.94 -29.99
C ASP A 54 -13.95 -7.10 -28.47
N VAL A 55 -14.55 -6.13 -27.79
CA VAL A 55 -14.87 -6.20 -26.36
C VAL A 55 -16.29 -6.71 -26.22
N ARG A 56 -16.47 -7.79 -25.45
CA ARG A 56 -17.78 -8.31 -25.05
C ARG A 56 -18.09 -7.87 -23.63
N VAL A 57 -19.25 -7.25 -23.44
CA VAL A 57 -19.71 -6.77 -22.12
C VAL A 57 -21.00 -7.49 -21.76
N THR A 58 -21.01 -8.16 -20.61
CA THR A 58 -22.20 -8.82 -20.04
C THR A 58 -22.84 -7.91 -19.01
N ARG A 59 -23.92 -8.38 -18.37
CA ARG A 59 -24.55 -7.69 -17.24
C ARG A 59 -23.61 -7.46 -16.05
N HIS A 60 -22.52 -8.23 -15.95
CA HIS A 60 -21.51 -8.08 -14.90
C HIS A 60 -20.31 -7.24 -15.34
N GLY A 61 -20.16 -6.91 -16.62
CA GLY A 61 -19.04 -6.13 -17.14
C GLY A 61 -18.27 -6.81 -18.27
N PRO A 62 -17.09 -6.28 -18.64
CA PRO A 62 -16.31 -6.78 -19.76
C PRO A 62 -15.75 -8.19 -19.48
N ILE A 63 -15.71 -9.04 -20.51
CA ILE A 63 -15.01 -10.32 -20.47
C ILE A 63 -13.49 -10.07 -20.50
N ILE A 64 -12.79 -10.43 -19.44
CA ILE A 64 -11.35 -10.21 -19.26
C ILE A 64 -10.50 -11.47 -19.50
N THR A 65 -11.09 -12.63 -19.77
CA THR A 65 -10.34 -13.87 -20.06
C THR A 65 -9.19 -13.69 -21.06
N PRO A 66 -9.33 -12.92 -22.17
CA PRO A 66 -8.25 -12.77 -23.14
C PRO A 66 -6.94 -12.18 -22.59
N ILE A 67 -7.00 -11.47 -21.45
CA ILE A 67 -5.82 -10.88 -20.79
C ILE A 67 -5.32 -11.70 -19.60
N LEU A 68 -5.92 -12.87 -19.32
CA LEU A 68 -5.55 -13.77 -18.23
C LEU A 68 -4.89 -15.03 -18.80
N GLU A 69 -3.59 -15.15 -18.60
CA GLU A 69 -2.81 -16.29 -19.11
C GLU A 69 -3.29 -17.62 -18.52
N GLY A 70 -3.49 -18.63 -19.36
CA GLY A 70 -3.92 -19.98 -18.96
C GLY A 70 -5.40 -20.10 -18.56
N GLU A 71 -6.14 -19.00 -18.48
CA GLU A 71 -7.57 -19.03 -18.19
C GLU A 71 -8.40 -19.38 -19.44
N THR A 72 -9.40 -20.24 -19.26
CA THR A 72 -10.29 -20.69 -20.35
C THR A 72 -11.76 -20.39 -20.05
N ARG A 73 -12.12 -20.22 -18.77
CA ARG A 73 -13.45 -19.77 -18.35
C ARG A 73 -13.68 -18.37 -18.88
N GLN A 74 -14.91 -18.06 -19.29
CA GLN A 74 -15.27 -16.69 -19.68
C GLN A 74 -15.52 -15.88 -18.40
N LEU A 75 -14.54 -15.08 -18.00
CA LEU A 75 -14.59 -14.29 -16.77
C LEU A 75 -15.02 -12.87 -17.11
N ALA A 76 -16.17 -12.44 -16.60
CA ALA A 76 -16.57 -11.05 -16.56
C ALA A 76 -16.04 -10.40 -15.28
N LEU A 77 -15.49 -9.18 -15.38
CA LEU A 77 -15.11 -8.38 -14.21
C LEU A 77 -16.23 -7.40 -13.91
N GLN A 78 -16.86 -7.52 -12.74
CA GLN A 78 -17.73 -6.49 -12.17
C GLN A 78 -16.92 -5.58 -11.27
N TRP A 79 -16.94 -4.29 -11.55
CA TRP A 79 -16.19 -3.29 -10.81
C TRP A 79 -17.01 -2.02 -10.63
N THR A 80 -17.00 -1.48 -9.41
CA THR A 80 -17.72 -0.23 -9.06
C THR A 80 -17.37 0.95 -9.96
N ILE A 81 -16.17 1.00 -10.53
CA ILE A 81 -15.76 2.09 -11.45
C ILE A 81 -16.61 2.17 -12.72
N TYR A 82 -17.33 1.11 -13.08
CA TYR A 82 -18.24 1.11 -14.22
C TYR A 82 -19.59 1.77 -13.90
N ASP A 83 -19.93 1.95 -12.62
CA ASP A 83 -21.12 2.67 -12.21
C ASP A 83 -20.88 4.18 -12.29
N THR A 84 -21.62 4.86 -13.16
CA THR A 84 -21.53 6.31 -13.37
C THR A 84 -21.77 7.13 -12.10
N GLU A 85 -22.54 6.61 -11.15
CA GLU A 85 -22.74 7.27 -9.85
C GLU A 85 -21.45 7.30 -9.00
N THR A 86 -20.43 6.51 -9.36
CA THR A 86 -19.14 6.49 -8.65
C THR A 86 -18.10 7.45 -9.22
N LEU A 87 -18.36 8.02 -10.40
CA LEU A 87 -17.40 8.86 -11.14
C LEU A 87 -17.33 10.31 -10.62
N GLY A 88 -18.30 10.73 -9.81
CA GLY A 88 -18.32 12.06 -9.21
C GLY A 88 -17.31 12.18 -8.07
N ILE A 89 -16.39 13.15 -8.18
CA ILE A 89 -15.43 13.46 -7.12
C ILE A 89 -15.69 14.89 -6.59
N PRO A 90 -16.31 15.06 -5.40
CA PRO A 90 -16.75 16.35 -4.88
C PRO A 90 -15.61 17.13 -4.19
N PHE A 91 -14.43 17.24 -4.83
CA PHE A 91 -13.25 17.87 -4.20
C PHE A 91 -13.45 19.35 -3.87
N LEU A 92 -14.28 20.08 -4.64
CA LEU A 92 -14.58 21.48 -4.34
C LEU A 92 -15.39 21.60 -3.05
N GLU A 93 -16.41 20.75 -2.86
CA GLU A 93 -17.20 20.71 -1.64
C GLU A 93 -16.38 20.20 -0.45
N ILE A 94 -15.54 19.17 -0.65
CA ILE A 94 -14.64 18.65 0.38
C ILE A 94 -13.67 19.76 0.84
N ASN A 95 -13.01 20.46 -0.08
CA ASN A 95 -12.03 21.50 0.23
C ASN A 95 -12.66 22.79 0.77
N SER A 96 -13.97 22.98 0.57
CA SER A 96 -14.71 24.14 1.09
C SER A 96 -15.40 23.86 2.42
N ALA A 97 -15.41 22.60 2.88
CA ALA A 97 -16.06 22.20 4.12
C ALA A 97 -15.48 22.93 5.33
N ARG A 98 -16.35 23.35 6.24
CA ARG A 98 -15.96 24.19 7.38
C ARG A 98 -15.99 23.47 8.71
N ASN A 99 -16.69 22.34 8.76
CA ASN A 99 -16.93 21.52 9.94
C ASN A 99 -17.13 20.05 9.53
N TRP A 100 -17.18 19.16 10.52
CA TRP A 100 -17.35 17.72 10.33
C TRP A 100 -18.62 17.35 9.54
N HIS A 101 -19.72 18.06 9.77
CA HIS A 101 -20.98 17.76 9.10
C HIS A 101 -20.91 18.06 7.59
N GLU A 102 -20.42 19.23 7.20
CA GLU A 102 -20.18 19.59 5.80
C GLU A 102 -19.18 18.63 5.15
N PHE A 103 -18.13 18.26 5.88
CA PHE A 103 -17.12 17.31 5.42
C PHE A 103 -17.70 15.92 5.11
N ARG A 104 -18.47 15.34 6.04
CA ARG A 104 -19.16 14.06 5.81
C ARG A 104 -20.20 14.17 4.69
N THR A 105 -20.93 15.28 4.62
CA THR A 105 -21.91 15.51 3.56
C THR A 105 -21.25 15.49 2.19
N ALA A 106 -20.10 16.16 2.05
CA ALA A 106 -19.33 16.15 0.82
C ALA A 106 -18.83 14.73 0.48
N PHE A 107 -18.24 14.03 1.46
CA PHE A 107 -17.75 12.66 1.25
C PHE A 107 -18.83 11.61 1.02
N SER A 108 -20.10 11.86 1.37
CA SER A 108 -21.21 10.95 1.06
C SER A 108 -21.45 10.80 -0.45
N ARG A 109 -20.98 11.78 -1.24
CA ARG A 109 -21.02 11.77 -2.72
C ARG A 109 -19.74 11.24 -3.36
N PHE A 110 -18.73 10.88 -2.57
CA PHE A 110 -17.46 10.37 -3.09
C PHE A 110 -17.60 8.88 -3.41
N GLY A 111 -17.67 8.57 -4.70
CA GLY A 111 -17.93 7.21 -5.20
C GLY A 111 -16.77 6.24 -5.06
N GLY A 112 -15.54 6.74 -5.16
CA GLY A 112 -14.32 5.95 -5.02
C GLY A 112 -13.10 6.65 -5.60
N PRO A 113 -11.90 6.05 -5.50
CA PRO A 113 -11.61 4.78 -4.81
C PRO A 113 -11.79 4.89 -3.29
N SER A 114 -12.35 3.87 -2.62
CA SER A 114 -12.66 3.95 -1.17
C SER A 114 -11.44 4.27 -0.31
N GLN A 115 -11.60 5.24 0.58
CA GLN A 115 -10.52 5.74 1.43
C GLN A 115 -10.86 5.66 2.91
N ASN A 116 -9.82 5.55 3.73
CA ASN A 116 -9.78 5.91 5.13
C ASN A 116 -9.48 7.40 5.25
N VAL A 117 -10.50 8.25 5.34
CA VAL A 117 -10.29 9.70 5.44
C VAL A 117 -10.18 10.10 6.91
N VAL A 118 -9.16 10.91 7.23
CA VAL A 118 -9.00 11.56 8.53
C VAL A 118 -9.23 13.06 8.41
N TYR A 119 -9.77 13.65 9.46
CA TYR A 119 -10.25 15.02 9.56
C TYR A 119 -9.67 15.69 10.80
N ALA A 120 -9.36 16.97 10.70
CA ALA A 120 -9.11 17.84 11.84
C ALA A 120 -9.60 19.27 11.52
N ASP A 121 -9.93 20.06 12.54
CA ASP A 121 -10.32 21.45 12.38
C ASP A 121 -9.71 22.41 13.40
N VAL A 122 -9.90 23.70 13.14
CA VAL A 122 -9.44 24.82 13.97
C VAL A 122 -10.10 24.89 15.35
N ASP A 123 -11.24 24.21 15.55
CA ASP A 123 -11.95 24.18 16.83
C ASP A 123 -11.44 23.04 17.73
N GLY A 124 -10.51 22.23 17.21
CA GLY A 124 -9.81 21.16 17.94
C GLY A 124 -10.46 19.80 17.79
N HIS A 125 -11.40 19.64 16.86
CA HIS A 125 -12.04 18.35 16.61
C HIS A 125 -11.24 17.48 15.65
N ILE A 126 -11.36 16.16 15.81
CA ILE A 126 -10.78 15.18 14.88
C ILE A 126 -11.80 14.11 14.50
N GLY A 127 -11.70 13.60 13.29
CA GLY A 127 -12.66 12.60 12.78
C GLY A 127 -12.04 11.60 11.81
N TYR A 128 -12.69 10.45 11.70
CA TYR A 128 -12.39 9.42 10.72
C TYR A 128 -13.68 8.99 10.01
N GLN A 129 -13.61 8.79 8.70
CA GLN A 129 -14.71 8.29 7.87
C GLN A 129 -14.15 7.36 6.78
N ALA A 130 -14.66 6.13 6.72
CA ALA A 130 -14.51 5.28 5.55
C ALA A 130 -15.43 5.79 4.41
N THR A 131 -14.92 5.88 3.18
CA THR A 131 -15.63 6.46 2.04
C THR A 131 -15.73 5.51 0.85
N GLY A 132 -16.46 5.88 -0.20
CA GLY A 132 -16.59 5.11 -1.43
C GLY A 132 -17.78 4.13 -1.42
N LYS A 133 -18.14 3.66 -2.61
CA LYS A 133 -19.18 2.65 -2.80
C LYS A 133 -18.60 1.25 -2.68
N ILE A 134 -19.10 0.49 -1.70
CA ILE A 134 -18.68 -0.89 -1.44
C ILE A 134 -19.90 -1.80 -1.68
N PRO A 135 -19.81 -2.80 -2.56
CA PRO A 135 -20.96 -3.60 -2.97
C PRO A 135 -21.46 -4.52 -1.85
N VAL A 136 -22.79 -4.66 -1.78
CA VAL A 136 -23.46 -5.67 -0.94
C VAL A 136 -23.85 -6.83 -1.85
N ARG A 137 -23.21 -7.97 -1.64
CA ARG A 137 -23.45 -9.21 -2.40
C ARG A 137 -24.67 -9.94 -1.85
N ALA A 138 -25.47 -10.56 -2.72
CA ALA A 138 -26.58 -11.42 -2.30
C ALA A 138 -26.11 -12.62 -1.46
N SER A 139 -24.94 -13.16 -1.80
CA SER A 139 -24.25 -14.24 -1.08
C SER A 139 -22.75 -14.21 -1.39
N GLY A 140 -21.95 -14.93 -0.61
CA GLY A 140 -20.51 -15.07 -0.80
C GLY A 140 -19.71 -13.88 -0.28
N ASP A 141 -18.39 -13.98 -0.45
CA ASP A 141 -17.41 -13.07 0.13
C ASP A 141 -16.48 -12.42 -0.90
N GLY A 142 -16.70 -12.62 -2.21
CA GLY A 142 -15.86 -12.02 -3.26
C GLY A 142 -14.45 -12.63 -3.42
N LEU A 143 -14.08 -13.65 -2.63
CA LEU A 143 -12.73 -14.23 -2.68
C LEU A 143 -12.48 -15.17 -3.88
N SER A 144 -13.52 -15.55 -4.61
CA SER A 144 -13.42 -16.49 -5.73
C SER A 144 -14.45 -16.17 -6.80
N PRO A 145 -14.14 -16.45 -8.08
CA PRO A 145 -15.10 -16.26 -9.16
C PRO A 145 -16.40 -17.02 -8.92
N GLN A 146 -17.54 -16.35 -9.11
CA GLN A 146 -18.88 -16.90 -8.91
C GLN A 146 -19.60 -17.18 -10.22
N SER A 147 -20.66 -17.99 -10.21
CA SER A 147 -21.48 -18.20 -11.40
C SER A 147 -22.23 -16.92 -11.80
N GLY A 148 -22.18 -16.52 -13.07
CA GLY A 148 -22.97 -15.40 -13.60
C GLY A 148 -24.42 -15.75 -13.98
N ALA A 149 -24.75 -17.05 -14.03
CA ALA A 149 -25.97 -17.51 -14.69
C ALA A 149 -27.26 -17.33 -13.87
N ASP A 150 -27.19 -17.42 -12.54
CA ASP A 150 -28.37 -17.58 -11.67
C ASP A 150 -28.68 -16.36 -10.79
N GLY A 151 -27.77 -15.39 -10.72
CA GLY A 151 -27.94 -14.17 -9.92
C GLY A 151 -27.69 -14.34 -8.42
N ALA A 152 -27.26 -15.52 -7.96
CA ALA A 152 -27.13 -15.84 -6.54
C ALA A 152 -26.04 -15.02 -5.81
N HIS A 153 -25.12 -14.43 -6.55
CA HIS A 153 -23.97 -13.66 -6.03
C HIS A 153 -23.96 -12.22 -6.55
N ASP A 154 -25.03 -11.78 -7.23
CA ASP A 154 -25.13 -10.44 -7.77
C ASP A 154 -25.04 -9.38 -6.66
N TRP A 155 -24.60 -8.19 -7.04
CA TRP A 155 -24.69 -7.01 -6.17
C TRP A 155 -26.15 -6.59 -6.03
N THR A 156 -26.57 -6.42 -4.77
CA THR A 156 -27.92 -5.97 -4.39
C THR A 156 -27.99 -4.47 -4.12
N GLY A 157 -26.84 -3.79 -4.16
CA GLY A 157 -26.67 -2.39 -3.85
C GLY A 157 -25.29 -2.13 -3.26
N TYR A 158 -25.17 -1.04 -2.53
CA TYR A 158 -23.95 -0.63 -1.84
C TYR A 158 -24.21 -0.45 -0.35
N VAL A 159 -23.17 -0.60 0.47
CA VAL A 159 -23.23 -0.29 1.90
C VAL A 159 -23.63 1.18 2.05
N PRO A 160 -24.70 1.50 2.79
CA PRO A 160 -25.09 2.90 3.02
C PRO A 160 -23.96 3.69 3.68
N PHE A 161 -23.76 4.95 3.27
CA PHE A 161 -22.65 5.78 3.77
C PHE A 161 -22.63 5.93 5.30
N ASP A 162 -23.80 6.08 5.93
CA ASP A 162 -23.93 6.15 7.40
C ASP A 162 -23.68 4.81 8.12
N GLN A 163 -23.60 3.71 7.36
CA GLN A 163 -23.20 2.39 7.86
C GLN A 163 -21.74 2.08 7.54
N LEU A 164 -20.99 3.02 6.96
CA LEU A 164 -19.54 2.91 6.86
C LEU A 164 -18.88 3.34 8.18
N PRO A 165 -17.76 2.71 8.59
CA PRO A 165 -17.07 3.05 9.82
C PRO A 165 -16.73 4.54 9.90
N SER A 166 -17.10 5.16 11.01
CA SER A 166 -16.78 6.55 11.31
C SER A 166 -16.65 6.76 12.82
N ILE A 167 -15.86 7.76 13.20
CA ILE A 167 -15.73 8.22 14.58
C ILE A 167 -15.39 9.71 14.58
N TYR A 168 -15.93 10.46 15.53
CA TYR A 168 -15.67 11.88 15.73
C TYR A 168 -15.35 12.11 17.19
N ASP A 169 -14.27 12.85 17.46
CA ASP A 169 -13.70 13.09 18.79
C ASP A 169 -13.55 11.81 19.64
N PRO A 170 -12.70 10.85 19.19
CA PRO A 170 -12.45 9.64 19.96
C PRO A 170 -11.91 9.98 21.35
N PRO A 171 -12.33 9.27 22.42
CA PRO A 171 -11.85 9.55 23.79
C PRO A 171 -10.34 9.47 23.99
N SER A 172 -9.62 8.74 23.13
CA SER A 172 -8.16 8.66 23.13
C SER A 172 -7.48 9.98 22.70
N GLY A 173 -8.19 10.86 21.98
CA GLY A 173 -7.62 12.03 21.32
C GLY A 173 -6.68 11.71 20.15
N LEU A 174 -6.68 10.45 19.68
CA LEU A 174 -5.75 9.96 18.65
C LEU A 174 -6.51 9.26 17.52
N LEU A 175 -6.12 9.54 16.28
CA LEU A 175 -6.54 8.82 15.08
C LEU A 175 -5.31 8.49 14.22
N ALA A 176 -5.22 7.25 13.75
CA ALA A 176 -4.21 6.84 12.78
C ALA A 176 -4.78 5.76 11.86
N THR A 177 -4.52 5.88 10.57
CA THR A 177 -4.83 4.85 9.58
C THR A 177 -3.59 4.60 8.73
N ALA A 178 -3.30 3.32 8.46
CA ALA A 178 -2.19 2.93 7.58
C ALA A 178 -2.53 1.63 6.85
N ASN A 179 -3.67 1.62 6.15
CA ASN A 179 -4.18 0.51 5.33
C ASN A 179 -4.47 -0.81 6.09
N GLY A 180 -4.41 -0.78 7.42
CA GLY A 180 -4.79 -1.89 8.29
C GLY A 180 -6.30 -2.08 8.35
N ARG A 181 -6.73 -3.15 9.03
CA ARG A 181 -8.15 -3.44 9.25
C ARG A 181 -8.79 -2.37 10.13
N ILE A 182 -9.87 -1.75 9.64
CA ILE A 182 -10.62 -0.67 10.32
C ILE A 182 -11.95 -1.13 10.93
N THR A 183 -12.38 -2.36 10.65
CA THR A 183 -13.62 -2.92 11.18
C THR A 183 -13.36 -3.75 12.44
N PRO A 184 -14.23 -3.66 13.47
CA PRO A 184 -14.18 -4.58 14.59
C PRO A 184 -14.56 -6.01 14.15
N HIS A 185 -14.33 -7.00 15.01
CA HIS A 185 -14.88 -8.33 14.80
C HIS A 185 -16.41 -8.28 14.76
N GLY A 186 -17.03 -9.03 13.83
CA GLY A 186 -18.49 -9.07 13.70
C GLY A 186 -19.13 -7.82 13.06
N TYR A 187 -18.35 -6.96 12.41
CA TYR A 187 -18.90 -5.83 11.66
C TYR A 187 -19.91 -6.34 10.59
N PRO A 188 -21.10 -5.74 10.48
CA PRO A 188 -22.20 -6.32 9.69
C PRO A 188 -21.98 -6.30 8.18
N HIS A 189 -21.05 -5.47 7.69
CA HIS A 189 -20.73 -5.36 6.26
C HIS A 189 -19.33 -5.88 5.96
N LEU A 190 -19.22 -6.66 4.89
CA LEU A 190 -17.92 -7.00 4.31
C LEU A 190 -17.39 -5.79 3.55
N LEU A 191 -16.34 -5.16 4.07
CA LEU A 191 -15.73 -3.99 3.42
C LEU A 191 -14.48 -4.35 2.60
N ALA A 192 -13.74 -5.34 3.07
CA ALA A 192 -12.45 -5.75 2.54
C ALA A 192 -12.15 -7.17 3.01
N ASN A 193 -11.43 -7.94 2.18
CA ASN A 193 -10.92 -9.26 2.54
C ASN A 193 -9.40 -9.28 2.78
N VAL A 194 -8.69 -8.31 2.23
CA VAL A 194 -7.23 -8.21 2.30
C VAL A 194 -6.86 -6.85 2.84
N TRP A 195 -6.06 -6.85 3.91
CA TRP A 195 -5.52 -5.64 4.52
C TRP A 195 -4.00 -5.69 4.50
N TRP A 196 -3.39 -4.52 4.69
CA TRP A 196 -1.96 -4.47 4.99
C TRP A 196 -1.75 -4.87 6.45
N ALA A 197 -0.62 -5.53 6.69
CA ALA A 197 -0.21 -5.92 8.03
C ALA A 197 -0.19 -4.71 9.00
N PRO A 198 -0.50 -4.91 10.28
CA PRO A 198 -0.76 -3.82 11.22
C PRO A 198 0.48 -3.03 11.64
N TYR A 199 1.70 -3.48 11.31
CA TYR A 199 2.96 -2.93 11.82
C TYR A 199 3.07 -1.40 11.73
N ARG A 200 2.68 -0.80 10.61
CA ARG A 200 2.70 0.68 10.47
C ARG A 200 1.69 1.36 11.39
N THR A 201 0.46 0.84 11.42
CA THR A 201 -0.60 1.41 12.27
C THR A 201 -0.22 1.29 13.74
N SER A 202 0.20 0.10 14.17
CA SER A 202 0.67 -0.15 15.54
C SER A 202 1.85 0.73 15.93
N ARG A 203 2.84 0.88 15.03
CA ARG A 203 4.00 1.75 15.27
C ARG A 203 3.62 3.22 15.42
N ILE A 204 2.69 3.72 14.60
CA ILE A 204 2.20 5.10 14.72
C ILE A 204 1.49 5.30 16.06
N PHE A 205 0.59 4.40 16.46
CA PHE A 205 -0.06 4.49 17.77
C PHE A 205 0.95 4.42 18.92
N HIS A 206 1.91 3.50 18.87
CA HIS A 206 2.97 3.40 19.87
C HIS A 206 3.78 4.70 20.05
N LEU A 207 3.99 5.46 18.97
CA LEU A 207 4.67 6.76 19.02
C LEU A 207 3.74 7.86 19.54
N LEU A 208 2.48 7.87 19.12
CA LEU A 208 1.49 8.87 19.53
C LEU A 208 1.07 8.74 21.01
N GLU A 209 1.00 7.52 21.52
CA GLU A 209 0.58 7.22 22.90
C GLU A 209 1.63 7.59 23.97
N GLN A 210 2.81 8.06 23.57
CA GLN A 210 3.86 8.50 24.50
C GLN A 210 3.49 9.77 25.31
N GLY A 211 2.33 10.40 25.01
CA GLY A 211 1.66 11.30 25.95
C GLY A 211 2.25 12.71 26.05
N HIS A 212 2.93 13.21 25.01
CA HIS A 212 3.40 14.59 24.94
C HIS A 212 2.63 15.40 23.90
N LYS A 213 2.75 16.74 23.97
CA LYS A 213 2.18 17.63 22.96
C LYS A 213 3.07 17.64 21.72
N PHE A 214 2.60 17.01 20.65
CA PHE A 214 3.31 16.95 19.38
C PHE A 214 3.46 18.34 18.75
N GLN A 215 4.67 18.65 18.29
CA GLN A 215 4.97 19.75 17.38
C GLN A 215 5.01 19.24 15.94
N PRO A 216 4.98 20.13 14.93
CA PRO A 216 5.06 19.71 13.53
C PRO A 216 6.29 18.84 13.20
N ALA A 217 7.43 19.11 13.84
CA ALA A 217 8.65 18.31 13.67
C ALA A 217 8.51 16.88 14.20
N ASP A 218 7.73 16.67 15.26
CA ASP A 218 7.48 15.33 15.81
C ASP A 218 6.62 14.50 14.84
N MET A 219 5.65 15.13 14.18
CA MET A 219 4.86 14.47 13.13
C MET A 219 5.72 14.04 11.94
N LEU A 220 6.68 14.87 11.52
CA LEU A 220 7.64 14.49 10.49
C LEU A 220 8.55 13.33 10.94
N ALA A 221 8.97 13.32 12.21
CA ALA A 221 9.74 12.21 12.78
C ALA A 221 8.95 10.90 12.76
N ILE A 222 7.64 10.94 13.06
CA ILE A 222 6.75 9.77 12.91
C ILE A 222 6.66 9.33 11.45
N GLN A 223 6.39 10.26 10.52
CA GLN A 223 6.28 9.98 9.08
C GLN A 223 7.57 9.40 8.47
N THR A 224 8.71 9.61 9.13
CA THR A 224 10.03 9.13 8.70
C THR A 224 10.57 7.98 9.56
N ASP A 225 9.78 7.42 10.48
CA ASP A 225 10.20 6.29 11.32
C ASP A 225 10.45 5.03 10.49
N ILE A 226 11.62 4.42 10.72
CA ILE A 226 12.15 3.25 9.99
C ILE A 226 12.24 1.99 10.85
N THR A 227 11.52 1.95 11.97
CA THR A 227 11.54 0.79 12.87
C THR A 227 10.63 -0.32 12.34
N SER A 228 11.18 -1.52 12.14
CA SER A 228 10.43 -2.69 11.71
C SER A 228 10.30 -3.70 12.86
N GLU A 229 9.14 -3.71 13.51
CA GLU A 229 8.83 -4.69 14.56
C GLU A 229 8.83 -6.12 14.03
N LEU A 230 8.36 -6.30 12.79
CA LEU A 230 8.38 -7.57 12.07
C LEU A 230 9.81 -8.14 11.96
N GLU A 231 10.75 -7.35 11.43
CA GLU A 231 12.11 -7.88 11.21
C GLU A 231 12.84 -8.06 12.54
N ARG A 232 12.58 -7.21 13.54
CA ARG A 232 13.11 -7.38 14.88
C ARG A 232 12.63 -8.68 15.53
N PHE A 233 11.33 -8.97 15.45
CA PHE A 233 10.77 -10.22 15.97
C PHE A 233 11.49 -11.45 15.39
N PHE A 234 11.65 -11.50 14.07
CA PHE A 234 12.30 -12.65 13.43
C PHE A 234 13.81 -12.69 13.70
N SER A 235 14.48 -11.53 13.74
CA SER A 235 15.88 -11.42 14.15
C SER A 235 16.14 -12.10 15.49
N ASP A 236 15.33 -11.79 16.50
CA ASP A 236 15.45 -12.39 17.84
C ASP A 236 15.24 -13.91 17.82
N ARG A 237 14.29 -14.42 17.00
CA ARG A 237 14.06 -15.86 16.84
C ARG A 237 15.21 -16.57 16.13
N PHE A 238 15.81 -15.94 15.13
CA PHE A 238 16.98 -16.47 14.44
C PHE A 238 18.20 -16.55 15.36
N VAL A 239 18.48 -15.48 16.10
CA VAL A 239 19.58 -15.44 17.08
C VAL A 239 19.38 -16.54 18.14
N TYR A 240 18.17 -16.64 18.71
CA TYR A 240 17.86 -17.67 19.69
C TYR A 240 18.12 -19.08 19.14
N ALA A 241 17.62 -19.40 17.94
CA ALA A 241 17.78 -20.72 17.36
C ALA A 241 19.25 -21.06 17.08
N VAL A 242 20.05 -20.11 16.58
CA VAL A 242 21.48 -20.31 16.34
C VAL A 242 22.26 -20.51 17.65
N ASP A 243 21.94 -19.74 18.69
CA ASP A 243 22.61 -19.84 20.01
C ASP A 243 22.35 -21.19 20.71
N HIS A 244 21.18 -21.79 20.47
CA HIS A 244 20.81 -23.10 21.04
C HIS A 244 21.14 -24.27 20.10
N SER A 245 21.77 -24.01 18.96
CA SER A 245 22.27 -25.05 18.07
C SER A 245 23.49 -25.75 18.69
N LYS A 246 23.56 -27.08 18.57
CA LYS A 246 24.69 -27.86 19.12
C LYS A 246 26.03 -27.52 18.47
N SER A 247 26.02 -27.26 17.16
CA SER A 247 27.24 -27.07 16.36
C SER A 247 27.03 -26.08 15.21
N PRO A 248 26.71 -24.80 15.50
CA PRO A 248 26.50 -23.81 14.45
C PRO A 248 27.82 -23.52 13.70
N SER A 249 27.73 -23.37 12.38
CA SER A 249 28.87 -22.96 11.55
C SER A 249 29.40 -21.59 12.00
N LEU A 250 30.66 -21.29 11.68
CA LEU A 250 31.23 -19.96 11.96
C LEU A 250 30.41 -18.84 11.31
N ARG A 251 29.89 -19.09 10.10
CA ARG A 251 29.10 -18.13 9.33
C ARG A 251 27.72 -17.88 9.96
N LEU A 252 27.07 -18.92 10.49
CA LEU A 252 25.83 -18.77 11.28
C LEU A 252 26.05 -17.96 12.55
N ARG A 253 27.14 -18.25 13.30
CA ARG A 253 27.50 -17.48 14.51
C ARG A 253 27.75 -16.01 14.20
N GLN A 254 28.44 -15.71 13.09
CA GLN A 254 28.64 -14.33 12.64
C GLN A 254 27.31 -13.63 12.32
N ALA A 255 26.39 -14.31 11.63
CA ALA A 255 25.08 -13.74 11.33
C ALA A 255 24.26 -13.46 12.60
N ALA A 256 24.23 -14.41 13.54
CA ALA A 256 23.56 -14.23 14.83
C ALA A 256 24.17 -13.07 15.62
N GLU A 257 25.51 -12.95 15.63
CA GLU A 257 26.17 -11.84 16.32
C GLU A 257 25.85 -10.46 15.72
N ILE A 258 25.73 -10.36 14.40
CA ILE A 258 25.32 -9.10 13.73
C ILE A 258 23.86 -8.74 14.08
N MET A 259 22.99 -9.74 14.18
CA MET A 259 21.57 -9.55 14.50
C MET A 259 21.27 -9.38 16.00
N ARG A 260 22.22 -9.75 16.87
CA ARG A 260 22.04 -9.75 18.32
C ARG A 260 21.79 -8.34 18.84
N GLY A 261 20.67 -8.16 19.53
CA GLY A 261 20.30 -6.88 20.15
C GLY A 261 20.03 -5.76 19.14
N TRP A 262 19.87 -6.07 17.84
CA TRP A 262 19.48 -5.09 16.85
C TRP A 262 18.11 -4.51 17.19
N ASP A 263 17.98 -3.18 17.07
CA ASP A 263 16.83 -2.40 17.51
C ASP A 263 15.66 -2.41 16.51
N GLY A 264 15.81 -3.08 15.36
CA GLY A 264 14.81 -3.14 14.31
C GLY A 264 14.84 -1.95 13.34
N ARG A 265 15.78 -1.00 13.48
CA ARG A 265 15.87 0.14 12.56
C ARG A 265 16.42 -0.29 11.21
N MET A 266 15.62 -0.10 10.17
CA MET A 266 15.95 -0.39 8.77
C MET A 266 16.89 0.66 8.16
N GLU A 267 18.01 0.93 8.85
CA GLU A 267 19.01 1.90 8.43
C GLU A 267 19.68 1.47 7.13
N LYS A 268 20.00 2.44 6.28
CA LYS A 268 20.65 2.23 4.96
C LYS A 268 21.90 1.35 5.04
N ASN A 269 22.70 1.46 6.11
CA ASN A 269 23.95 0.72 6.31
C ASN A 269 23.80 -0.51 7.22
N SER A 270 22.58 -0.89 7.63
CA SER A 270 22.37 -1.99 8.56
C SER A 270 22.54 -3.36 7.89
N SER A 271 23.51 -4.14 8.35
CA SER A 271 23.64 -5.55 7.97
C SER A 271 22.67 -6.46 8.72
N ALA A 272 22.30 -6.10 9.95
CA ALA A 272 21.29 -6.83 10.71
C ALA A 272 19.94 -6.82 9.98
N ALA A 273 19.52 -5.65 9.46
CA ALA A 273 18.29 -5.50 8.68
C ALA A 273 18.28 -6.42 7.46
N THR A 274 19.37 -6.46 6.69
CA THR A 274 19.50 -7.32 5.51
C THR A 274 19.42 -8.80 5.86
N LEU A 275 20.14 -9.21 6.91
CA LEU A 275 20.16 -10.60 7.37
C LEU A 275 18.78 -11.04 7.87
N ALA A 276 18.12 -10.21 8.68
CA ALA A 276 16.78 -10.49 9.22
C ALA A 276 15.76 -10.63 8.08
N TYR A 277 15.72 -9.64 7.16
CA TYR A 277 14.80 -9.63 6.03
C TYR A 277 14.94 -10.88 5.15
N TRP A 278 16.15 -11.19 4.68
CA TRP A 278 16.36 -12.34 3.81
C TRP A 278 16.15 -13.67 4.52
N SER A 279 16.50 -13.77 5.81
CA SER A 279 16.23 -14.97 6.60
C SER A 279 14.73 -15.17 6.79
N ARG A 280 13.95 -14.11 7.02
CA ARG A 280 12.48 -14.20 7.07
C ARG A 280 11.87 -14.60 5.72
N ARG A 281 12.37 -14.05 4.60
CA ARG A 281 11.94 -14.46 3.25
C ARG A 281 12.25 -15.93 2.97
N ASN A 282 13.43 -16.41 3.36
CA ASN A 282 13.81 -17.82 3.25
C ASN A 282 12.98 -18.72 4.18
N LEU A 283 12.66 -18.27 5.39
CA LEU A 283 11.78 -18.97 6.33
C LEU A 283 10.39 -19.18 5.73
N MET A 284 9.80 -18.11 5.15
CA MET A 284 8.52 -18.19 4.46
C MET A 284 8.57 -19.23 3.33
N LYS A 285 9.62 -19.20 2.50
CA LYS A 285 9.82 -20.14 1.40
C LYS A 285 9.93 -21.58 1.89
N LEU A 286 10.70 -21.82 2.95
CA LEU A 286 10.85 -23.16 3.55
C LEU A 286 9.53 -23.74 4.06
N ILE A 287 8.64 -22.90 4.58
CA ILE A 287 7.35 -23.32 5.13
C ILE A 287 6.29 -23.49 4.04
N LEU A 288 6.20 -22.55 3.09
CA LEU A 288 5.09 -22.51 2.13
C LEU A 288 5.37 -23.25 0.83
N SER A 289 6.59 -23.25 0.30
CA SER A 289 6.88 -23.93 -0.98
C SER A 289 6.53 -25.43 -0.98
N PRO A 290 6.74 -26.21 0.10
CA PRO A 290 6.28 -27.61 0.14
C PRO A 290 4.76 -27.80 0.06
N LYS A 291 3.97 -26.74 0.29
CA LYS A 291 2.51 -26.76 0.22
C LYS A 291 1.98 -26.19 -1.09
N MET A 292 2.65 -25.17 -1.64
CA MET A 292 2.22 -24.44 -2.82
C MET A 292 2.89 -24.91 -4.11
N GLY A 293 4.01 -25.62 -4.03
CA GLY A 293 4.80 -25.96 -5.21
C GLY A 293 5.27 -24.70 -5.95
N ASP A 294 5.15 -24.73 -7.27
CA ASP A 294 5.58 -23.65 -8.16
C ASP A 294 4.76 -22.36 -7.98
N ASP A 295 3.52 -22.46 -7.49
CA ASP A 295 2.65 -21.30 -7.26
C ASP A 295 3.19 -20.34 -6.18
N PHE A 296 4.16 -20.77 -5.36
CA PHE A 296 4.82 -19.90 -4.40
C PHE A 296 5.43 -18.64 -5.04
N VAL A 297 5.84 -18.70 -6.31
CA VAL A 297 6.39 -17.53 -7.02
C VAL A 297 5.38 -16.40 -7.15
N ASN A 298 4.08 -16.72 -7.12
CA ASN A 298 2.96 -15.78 -7.20
C ASN A 298 2.39 -15.44 -5.82
N TYR A 299 2.99 -15.93 -4.73
CA TYR A 299 2.50 -15.67 -3.38
C TYR A 299 2.74 -14.23 -2.96
N ASP A 300 1.67 -13.45 -2.93
CA ASP A 300 1.64 -12.11 -2.36
C ASP A 300 0.37 -11.93 -1.51
N TRP A 301 0.54 -12.05 -0.19
CA TRP A 301 -0.56 -11.84 0.76
C TRP A 301 -0.16 -10.78 1.79
N GLY A 302 -0.98 -9.72 1.89
CA GLY A 302 -0.73 -8.58 2.78
C GLY A 302 -0.59 -8.92 4.26
N LEU A 303 -1.18 -10.04 4.71
CA LEU A 303 -1.09 -10.54 6.09
C LEU A 303 -0.08 -11.69 6.28
N SER A 304 0.79 -11.92 5.29
CA SER A 304 1.81 -12.98 5.36
C SER A 304 2.77 -12.82 6.55
N GLY A 305 3.13 -11.58 6.92
CA GLY A 305 3.96 -11.29 8.10
C GLY A 305 3.32 -11.83 9.40
N PRO A 306 2.16 -11.31 9.83
CA PRO A 306 1.48 -11.78 11.04
C PRO A 306 1.17 -13.27 11.02
N ALA A 307 0.82 -13.84 9.85
CA ALA A 307 0.60 -15.27 9.73
C ALA A 307 1.87 -16.08 10.03
N LEU A 308 3.02 -15.64 9.52
CA LEU A 308 4.30 -16.28 9.80
C LEU A 308 4.70 -16.12 11.28
N GLU A 309 4.47 -14.96 11.89
CA GLU A 309 4.69 -14.76 13.34
C GLU A 309 3.82 -15.73 14.15
N GLY A 310 2.55 -15.89 13.77
CA GLY A 310 1.64 -16.85 14.39
C GLY A 310 2.12 -18.30 14.25
N ILE A 311 2.63 -18.69 13.08
CA ILE A 311 3.20 -20.03 12.85
C ILE A 311 4.40 -20.29 13.77
N ILE A 312 5.34 -19.34 13.85
CA ILE A 312 6.55 -19.49 14.67
C ILE A 312 6.25 -19.40 16.16
N THR A 313 5.31 -18.55 16.57
CA THR A 313 4.94 -18.37 17.98
C THR A 313 4.22 -19.59 18.53
N HIS A 314 3.22 -20.10 17.80
CA HIS A 314 2.42 -21.24 18.27
C HIS A 314 3.06 -22.59 17.92
N LYS A 315 4.13 -22.60 17.12
CA LYS A 315 4.85 -23.80 16.68
C LYS A 315 3.90 -24.91 16.18
N SER A 316 2.88 -24.54 15.42
CA SER A 316 1.84 -25.49 14.98
C SER A 316 2.45 -26.64 14.15
N PRO A 317 2.26 -27.92 14.53
CA PRO A 317 2.88 -29.05 13.81
C PRO A 317 2.47 -29.13 12.34
N ARG A 318 1.29 -28.61 11.98
CA ARG A 318 0.78 -28.59 10.59
C ARG A 318 1.71 -27.87 9.62
N TRP A 319 2.42 -26.84 10.10
CA TRP A 319 3.27 -25.97 9.29
C TRP A 319 4.76 -26.30 9.40
N LEU A 320 5.15 -27.27 10.25
CA LEU A 320 6.53 -27.73 10.32
C LEU A 320 6.85 -28.53 9.05
N PRO A 321 7.84 -28.12 8.22
CA PRO A 321 8.18 -28.89 7.03
C PRO A 321 8.80 -30.22 7.44
N GLN A 322 8.40 -31.31 6.77
CA GLN A 322 8.79 -32.68 7.11
C GLN A 322 10.30 -32.92 7.14
N ALA A 323 11.08 -32.10 6.42
CA ALA A 323 12.53 -32.18 6.38
C ALA A 323 13.24 -31.73 7.68
N TYR A 324 12.50 -31.16 8.64
CA TYR A 324 13.06 -30.59 9.87
C TYR A 324 12.43 -31.22 11.11
N GLY A 325 13.24 -31.44 12.15
CA GLY A 325 12.79 -32.04 13.41
C GLY A 325 12.11 -31.02 14.34
N SER A 326 12.39 -29.74 14.17
CA SER A 326 11.86 -28.66 15.01
C SER A 326 11.80 -27.33 14.25
N TYR A 327 11.02 -26.37 14.78
CA TYR A 327 11.01 -25.01 14.24
C TYR A 327 12.37 -24.30 14.38
N ASP A 328 13.16 -24.64 15.41
CA ASP A 328 14.48 -24.06 15.60
C ASP A 328 15.42 -24.52 14.47
N ASP A 329 15.28 -25.77 13.98
CA ASP A 329 16.00 -26.25 12.79
C ASP A 329 15.59 -25.50 11.52
N VAL A 330 14.29 -25.19 11.35
CA VAL A 330 13.80 -24.40 10.20
C VAL A 330 14.34 -22.97 10.25
N LEU A 331 14.36 -22.34 11.44
CA LEU A 331 14.90 -21.01 11.65
C LEU A 331 16.40 -20.98 11.32
N ILE A 332 17.18 -21.94 11.81
CA ILE A 332 18.61 -22.07 11.48
C ILE A 332 18.80 -22.26 9.97
N ALA A 333 17.99 -23.13 9.34
CA ALA A 333 18.08 -23.38 7.91
C ALA A 333 17.74 -22.14 7.07
N ALA A 334 16.83 -21.30 7.55
CA ALA A 334 16.50 -20.02 6.91
C ALA A 334 17.70 -19.07 6.92
N VAL A 335 18.39 -18.93 8.06
CA VAL A 335 19.62 -18.14 8.17
C VAL A 335 20.74 -18.74 7.32
N GLN A 336 20.89 -20.07 7.33
CA GLN A 336 21.90 -20.77 6.53
C GLN A 336 21.70 -20.48 5.03
N LYS A 337 20.47 -20.60 4.52
CA LYS A 337 20.12 -20.24 3.14
C LYS A 337 20.44 -18.78 2.81
N THR A 338 20.24 -17.87 3.76
CA THR A 338 20.57 -16.45 3.59
C THR A 338 22.07 -16.24 3.43
N VAL A 339 22.87 -16.78 4.34
CA VAL A 339 24.33 -16.54 4.35
C VAL A 339 25.08 -17.31 3.27
N ASP A 340 24.51 -18.41 2.77
CA ASP A 340 25.08 -19.20 1.67
C ASP A 340 24.61 -18.74 0.28
N SER A 341 23.67 -17.79 0.22
CA SER A 341 23.20 -17.29 -1.07
C SER A 341 24.31 -16.54 -1.83
N ASP A 342 24.23 -16.56 -3.16
CA ASP A 342 25.18 -15.83 -4.03
C ASP A 342 25.19 -14.32 -3.79
N ARG A 343 24.14 -13.79 -3.14
CA ARG A 343 24.02 -12.38 -2.76
C ARG A 343 24.80 -12.03 -1.49
N ALA A 344 25.08 -13.02 -0.63
CA ALA A 344 25.73 -12.78 0.64
C ALA A 344 27.22 -12.52 0.44
N PRO A 345 27.75 -11.36 0.85
CA PRO A 345 29.18 -11.10 0.75
C PRO A 345 29.98 -12.04 1.65
N ARG A 346 31.29 -12.17 1.38
CA ARG A 346 32.19 -12.93 2.26
C ARG A 346 32.15 -12.39 3.69
N ASP A 347 32.27 -11.07 3.82
CA ASP A 347 32.09 -10.35 5.08
C ASP A 347 30.65 -9.84 5.21
N LEU A 348 29.86 -10.50 6.05
CA LEU A 348 28.44 -10.19 6.26
C LEU A 348 28.20 -8.76 6.78
N LYS A 349 29.20 -8.12 7.43
CA LYS A 349 29.09 -6.73 7.92
C LYS A 349 29.07 -5.70 6.78
N LYS A 350 29.39 -6.12 5.55
CA LYS A 350 29.30 -5.27 4.35
C LYS A 350 27.96 -5.44 3.63
N TRP A 351 27.07 -6.29 4.12
CA TRP A 351 25.79 -6.55 3.47
C TRP A 351 24.75 -5.49 3.86
N ILE A 352 24.84 -4.31 3.27
CA ILE A 352 24.03 -3.15 3.67
C ILE A 352 22.58 -3.24 3.15
N TRP A 353 21.64 -2.71 3.94
CA TRP A 353 20.21 -2.72 3.64
C TRP A 353 19.82 -1.84 2.44
N GLY A 354 20.42 -0.67 2.31
CA GLY A 354 19.97 0.33 1.34
C GLY A 354 20.12 -0.08 -0.12
N SER A 355 20.89 -1.14 -0.41
CA SER A 355 20.99 -1.74 -1.73
C SER A 355 19.87 -2.73 -2.06
N GLN A 356 19.04 -3.11 -1.08
CA GLN A 356 17.90 -4.00 -1.30
C GLN A 356 16.75 -3.29 -2.03
N PHE A 357 16.52 -2.03 -1.69
CA PHE A 357 15.46 -1.22 -2.27
C PHE A 357 15.98 0.17 -2.60
N PRO A 358 16.95 0.33 -3.52
CA PRO A 358 17.37 1.67 -3.89
C PRO A 358 16.21 2.44 -4.54
N ILE A 359 16.23 3.76 -4.44
CA ILE A 359 15.29 4.64 -5.12
C ILE A 359 15.97 5.35 -6.29
N GLU A 360 15.28 5.35 -7.41
CA GLU A 360 15.62 6.14 -8.58
C GLU A 360 14.31 6.60 -9.22
N VAL A 361 14.09 7.91 -9.26
CA VAL A 361 12.95 8.51 -9.95
C VAL A 361 13.42 8.95 -11.33
N GLN A 362 12.75 8.47 -12.38
CA GLN A 362 13.12 8.71 -13.77
C GLN A 362 11.95 9.24 -14.59
N HIS A 363 12.27 10.02 -15.63
CA HIS A 363 11.28 10.50 -16.58
C HIS A 363 10.75 9.34 -17.43
N PRO A 364 9.42 9.14 -17.57
CA PRO A 364 8.85 7.98 -18.25
C PRO A 364 9.34 7.77 -19.70
N LEU A 365 9.64 8.87 -20.42
CA LEU A 365 10.08 8.82 -21.81
C LEU A 365 11.59 8.97 -22.00
N PHE A 366 12.25 9.72 -21.12
CA PHE A 366 13.65 10.12 -21.31
C PHE A 366 14.60 9.29 -20.45
N GLY A 367 14.09 8.65 -19.39
CA GLY A 367 14.84 7.71 -18.56
C GLY A 367 15.31 6.47 -19.32
N SER A 368 14.66 6.12 -20.43
CA SER A 368 15.07 5.01 -21.31
C SER A 368 16.13 5.41 -22.35
N ILE A 369 16.43 6.71 -22.49
CA ILE A 369 17.39 7.22 -23.46
C ILE A 369 18.74 7.42 -22.75
N PRO A 370 19.80 6.69 -23.14
CA PRO A 370 21.14 6.89 -22.58
C PRO A 370 21.56 8.36 -22.68
N LEU A 371 22.30 8.85 -21.67
CA LEU A 371 22.69 10.26 -21.47
C LEU A 371 21.56 11.19 -21.00
N LEU A 372 20.34 11.11 -21.54
CA LEU A 372 19.22 11.95 -21.08
C LEU A 372 18.75 11.55 -19.67
N SER A 373 18.74 10.25 -19.38
CA SER A 373 18.37 9.71 -18.06
C SER A 373 19.17 10.31 -16.90
N HIS A 374 20.42 10.74 -17.15
CA HIS A 374 21.26 11.39 -16.15
C HIS A 374 20.74 12.77 -15.74
N PHE A 375 20.15 13.51 -16.69
CA PHE A 375 19.61 14.85 -16.44
C PHE A 375 18.17 14.82 -15.98
N THR A 376 17.39 13.85 -16.46
CA THR A 376 15.94 13.79 -16.21
C THR A 376 15.56 13.08 -14.92
N GLY A 377 16.45 12.24 -14.37
CA GLY A 377 16.22 11.51 -13.12
C GLY A 377 16.96 12.04 -11.91
N THR A 378 16.77 11.36 -10.78
CA THR A 378 17.46 11.64 -9.50
C THR A 378 18.81 10.94 -9.39
N GLY A 379 19.08 9.97 -10.25
CA GLY A 379 20.10 8.96 -10.04
C GLY A 379 19.68 7.93 -8.98
N LEU A 380 20.51 6.89 -8.82
CA LEU A 380 20.28 5.80 -7.88
C LEU A 380 20.74 6.19 -6.47
N HIS A 381 19.83 6.11 -5.49
CA HIS A 381 20.09 6.39 -4.08
C HIS A 381 19.74 5.18 -3.21
N LEU A 382 20.66 4.80 -2.32
CA LEU A 382 20.42 3.73 -1.35
C LEU A 382 19.54 4.28 -0.20
N GLN A 383 18.42 3.67 0.16
CA GLN A 383 17.50 4.25 1.15
C GLN A 383 17.31 3.40 2.43
N SER A 384 16.87 4.08 3.50
CA SER A 384 16.37 3.46 4.73
C SER A 384 14.86 3.23 4.67
N GLY A 385 14.34 2.40 5.56
CA GLY A 385 12.92 2.00 5.60
C GLY A 385 12.64 0.77 4.75
N SER A 386 11.41 0.26 4.83
CA SER A 386 10.96 -0.95 4.14
C SER A 386 9.43 -0.92 3.95
N GLY A 387 8.87 -1.99 3.37
CA GLY A 387 7.42 -2.16 3.26
C GLY A 387 6.67 -2.29 4.61
N SER A 388 7.37 -2.55 5.72
CA SER A 388 6.77 -2.70 7.07
C SER A 388 6.96 -1.49 7.99
N THR A 389 7.78 -0.50 7.62
CA THR A 389 8.06 0.69 8.42
C THR A 389 7.11 1.84 8.09
N VAL A 390 6.96 2.83 8.98
CA VAL A 390 6.10 4.01 8.74
C VAL A 390 6.57 4.80 7.53
N LYS A 391 7.88 5.04 7.42
CA LYS A 391 8.54 5.44 6.16
C LYS A 391 8.47 4.27 5.19
N GLN A 392 7.30 4.08 4.57
CA GLN A 392 7.03 2.94 3.72
C GLN A 392 7.64 3.19 2.34
N VAL A 393 8.65 2.39 1.99
CA VAL A 393 9.38 2.56 0.72
C VAL A 393 9.67 1.20 0.07
N GLY A 394 9.76 1.23 -1.25
CA GLY A 394 10.22 0.13 -2.09
C GLY A 394 10.91 0.69 -3.34
N THR A 395 11.18 -0.18 -4.31
CA THR A 395 11.75 0.23 -5.61
C THR A 395 10.72 0.88 -6.53
N THR A 396 9.43 0.65 -6.29
CA THR A 396 8.33 1.11 -7.16
C THR A 396 7.30 2.00 -6.44
N PHE A 397 7.50 2.28 -5.15
CA PHE A 397 6.57 3.08 -4.35
C PHE A 397 7.30 3.81 -3.20
N GLY A 398 6.65 4.86 -2.71
CA GLY A 398 7.06 5.67 -1.57
C GLY A 398 5.98 6.72 -1.26
N PRO A 399 6.16 7.55 -0.22
CA PRO A 399 5.24 8.64 0.06
C PRO A 399 5.24 9.65 -1.09
N SER A 400 4.08 9.86 -1.73
CA SER A 400 3.90 10.92 -2.74
C SER A 400 3.99 12.31 -2.13
N GLU A 401 3.71 12.41 -0.83
CA GLU A 401 3.58 13.64 -0.08
C GLU A 401 3.87 13.37 1.42
N ARG A 402 4.39 14.38 2.11
CA ARG A 402 4.44 14.46 3.57
C ARG A 402 3.89 15.82 4.01
N LEU A 403 2.67 15.83 4.54
CA LEU A 403 1.98 17.02 5.02
C LEU A 403 1.85 16.99 6.54
N THR A 404 2.07 18.14 7.17
CA THR A 404 1.74 18.40 8.57
C THR A 404 1.03 19.74 8.66
N VAL A 405 -0.18 19.76 9.20
CA VAL A 405 -0.95 21.00 9.41
C VAL A 405 -0.91 21.39 10.88
N ASP A 406 -0.46 22.61 11.17
CA ASP A 406 -0.44 23.19 12.51
C ASP A 406 -1.65 24.12 12.70
N PHE A 407 -2.73 23.63 13.31
CA PHE A 407 -3.93 24.44 13.55
C PHE A 407 -3.71 25.59 14.55
N SER A 408 -2.63 25.57 15.34
CA SER A 408 -2.30 26.70 16.22
C SER A 408 -1.68 27.88 15.44
N ASN A 409 -1.07 27.59 14.30
CA ASN A 409 -0.55 28.58 13.35
C ASN A 409 -0.34 27.93 11.98
N LEU A 410 -1.24 28.20 11.05
CA LEU A 410 -1.25 27.56 9.74
C LEU A 410 -0.01 27.88 8.90
N ASP A 411 0.63 29.03 9.12
CA ASP A 411 1.87 29.41 8.44
C ASP A 411 3.08 28.57 8.90
N ARG A 412 2.93 27.75 9.97
CA ARG A 412 3.90 26.74 10.41
C ARG A 412 3.61 25.34 9.86
N SER A 413 2.57 25.18 9.06
CA SER A 413 2.31 23.92 8.36
C SER A 413 3.44 23.62 7.39
N THR A 414 3.67 22.34 7.12
CA THR A 414 4.79 21.92 6.27
C THR A 414 4.38 20.87 5.25
N LEU A 415 4.97 20.92 4.07
CA LEU A 415 4.73 20.02 2.96
C LEU A 415 6.05 19.66 2.28
N ASN A 416 6.13 18.42 1.83
CA ASN A 416 7.18 17.97 0.93
C ASN A 416 6.61 16.96 -0.08
N ILE A 417 6.98 17.13 -1.35
CA ILE A 417 6.65 16.21 -2.44
C ILE A 417 7.93 15.57 -3.02
N VAL A 418 7.76 14.48 -3.77
CA VAL A 418 8.85 13.57 -4.16
C VAL A 418 10.03 14.23 -4.86
N ILE A 419 9.76 15.08 -5.86
CA ILE A 419 10.79 15.64 -6.75
C ILE A 419 10.81 17.16 -6.72
N GLY A 420 9.73 17.79 -7.16
CA GLY A 420 9.60 19.25 -7.24
C GLY A 420 8.23 19.62 -7.80
N GLN A 421 7.86 20.89 -7.69
CA GLN A 421 6.51 21.35 -8.06
C GLN A 421 6.28 21.37 -9.57
N SER A 422 7.34 21.50 -10.38
CA SER A 422 7.25 21.65 -11.83
C SER A 422 7.50 20.33 -12.55
N GLY A 423 6.64 20.00 -13.53
CA GLY A 423 6.90 18.91 -14.49
C GLY A 423 7.83 19.30 -15.66
N HIS A 424 8.20 20.58 -15.79
CA HIS A 424 9.11 21.05 -16.85
C HIS A 424 10.58 20.79 -16.49
N LEU A 425 11.28 20.02 -17.33
CA LEU A 425 12.68 19.60 -17.12
C LEU A 425 13.67 20.75 -16.83
N PHE A 426 13.43 21.93 -17.43
CA PHE A 426 14.31 23.08 -17.32
C PHE A 426 13.91 24.06 -16.22
N SER A 427 12.84 23.75 -15.48
CA SER A 427 12.47 24.54 -14.31
C SER A 427 13.42 24.29 -13.17
N ILE A 428 13.75 25.34 -12.41
CA ILE A 428 14.49 25.21 -11.16
C ILE A 428 13.72 24.36 -10.14
N HIS A 429 12.39 24.30 -10.24
CA HIS A 429 11.50 23.52 -9.37
C HIS A 429 11.21 22.11 -9.90
N TYR A 430 12.02 21.58 -10.81
CA TYR A 430 11.83 20.23 -11.35
C TYR A 430 12.22 19.12 -10.36
N LYS A 431 13.30 19.33 -9.57
CA LYS A 431 13.87 18.33 -8.64
C LYS A 431 14.37 18.96 -7.32
N ASP A 432 13.99 20.20 -7.02
CA ASP A 432 14.48 20.97 -5.88
C ASP A 432 14.05 20.41 -4.51
N GLN A 433 12.94 19.67 -4.45
CA GLN A 433 12.46 19.05 -3.21
C GLN A 433 13.02 17.65 -2.95
N PHE A 434 13.58 16.96 -3.96
CA PHE A 434 14.07 15.59 -3.82
C PHE A 434 15.07 15.38 -2.67
N PRO A 435 16.10 16.24 -2.46
CA PRO A 435 17.01 16.08 -1.34
C PRO A 435 16.29 16.11 0.01
N ALA A 436 15.32 17.01 0.17
CA ALA A 436 14.52 17.11 1.39
C ALA A 436 13.60 15.88 1.57
N TRP A 437 12.94 15.45 0.50
CA TRP A 437 12.08 14.27 0.51
C TRP A 437 12.85 13.01 0.93
N TYR A 438 14.07 12.87 0.41
CA TYR A 438 14.93 11.70 0.59
C TYR A 438 15.54 11.65 2.00
N GLU A 439 16.06 12.78 2.50
CA GLU A 439 16.67 12.89 3.83
C GLU A 439 15.63 13.05 4.96
N GLY A 440 14.36 13.28 4.62
CA GLY A 440 13.27 13.39 5.60
C GLY A 440 13.14 14.78 6.24
N SER A 441 13.40 15.84 5.47
CA SER A 441 13.07 17.22 5.82
C SER A 441 11.86 17.73 5.02
N THR A 442 11.38 18.93 5.34
CA THR A 442 10.15 19.49 4.79
C THR A 442 10.24 21.00 4.61
N PHE A 443 9.28 21.58 3.87
CA PHE A 443 9.22 23.00 3.58
C PHE A 443 7.97 23.62 4.22
N PRO A 444 8.02 24.88 4.66
CA PRO A 444 6.82 25.58 5.11
C PRO A 444 5.81 25.74 3.96
N VAL A 445 4.53 25.68 4.30
CA VAL A 445 3.43 26.06 3.40
C VAL A 445 2.74 27.27 4.00
N PRO A 446 3.08 28.49 3.58
CA PRO A 446 2.40 29.68 4.06
C PRO A 446 0.93 29.63 3.65
N PHE A 447 0.05 30.02 4.57
CA PHE A 447 -1.40 29.96 4.38
C PHE A 447 -2.02 31.35 4.37
N SER A 448 -1.62 32.23 5.29
CA SER A 448 -2.11 33.60 5.35
C SER A 448 -1.63 34.40 4.14
N GLU A 449 -2.46 35.32 3.67
CA GLU A 449 -2.11 36.19 2.53
C GLU A 449 -0.78 36.93 2.78
N ALA A 450 -0.54 37.39 4.00
CA ALA A 450 0.71 38.06 4.37
C ALA A 450 1.92 37.12 4.27
N ALA A 451 1.82 35.89 4.79
CA ALA A 451 2.91 34.91 4.72
C ALA A 451 3.17 34.43 3.29
N VAL A 452 2.11 34.24 2.49
CA VAL A 452 2.21 33.91 1.07
C VAL A 452 2.93 35.04 0.34
N ASN A 453 2.44 36.28 0.45
CA ASN A 453 3.02 37.46 -0.22
C ASN A 453 4.50 37.69 0.15
N ALA A 454 4.90 37.36 1.38
CA ALA A 454 6.29 37.47 1.83
C ALA A 454 7.24 36.44 1.16
N GLN A 455 6.71 35.34 0.62
CA GLN A 455 7.48 34.27 -0.03
C GLN A 455 7.26 34.18 -1.54
N VAL A 456 6.44 35.06 -2.14
CA VAL A 456 6.19 35.04 -3.58
C VAL A 456 7.45 35.38 -4.37
N GLU A 457 7.84 34.50 -5.29
CA GLU A 457 8.92 34.75 -6.27
C GLU A 457 8.39 35.33 -7.59
N HIS A 458 7.17 34.97 -8.00
CA HIS A 458 6.58 35.34 -9.30
C HIS A 458 5.08 35.64 -9.20
N TRP A 459 4.62 36.62 -9.99
CA TRP A 459 3.21 37.01 -10.10
C TRP A 459 2.68 36.78 -11.52
N LEU A 460 1.48 36.20 -11.62
CA LEU A 460 0.71 36.09 -12.86
C LEU A 460 -0.72 36.59 -12.61
N THR A 461 -1.20 37.54 -13.41
CA THR A 461 -2.60 38.00 -13.37
C THR A 461 -3.33 37.48 -14.60
N LEU A 462 -4.39 36.70 -14.38
CA LEU A 462 -5.29 36.24 -15.44
C LEU A 462 -6.54 37.12 -15.43
N GLN A 463 -6.83 37.79 -16.55
CA GLN A 463 -8.01 38.63 -16.71
C GLN A 463 -9.03 37.90 -17.60
N PRO A 464 -10.25 37.64 -17.11
CA PRO A 464 -11.33 37.12 -17.95
C PRO A 464 -11.59 38.08 -19.12
N GLN A 465 -11.84 37.54 -20.30
CA GLN A 465 -12.32 38.29 -21.46
C GLN A 465 -13.83 38.31 -21.51
#